data_AF-H3AWM5-F1
#
_entry.id   AF-H3AWM5-F1
#
_cell.length_a   1.000
_cell.length_b   1.000
_cell.length_c   1.000
_cell.angle_alpha   90.00
_cell.angle_beta   90.00
_cell.angle_gamma   90.00
#
_symmetry.space_group_name_H-M   'P 1'
#
loop_
_entity.id
_entity.type
_entity.pdbx_description
1 polymer ?
#
loop_
_entity_poly.entity_id
_entity_poly.type
_entity_poly.pdbx_seq_one_letter_code
_entity_poly.pdbx_strand_id
1 'polypeptide(L)'
;NIIHSSGTVGDEMTHYLYVLQSITLNLLEPRAKTPVDPYNQEQRDLLQSLRQMAFELDMDPTASNFSTDRRKSVCAKEFKKLGFSNNSNPALDLKRTPPGLLALDNMVYFSSHYHDTYSRVIVTVAFLWSCYTSSVMRLFKSLSLFERVGPPLPSPASETGQHYYPMFFAQDRVFEELFCLCIQLLNKTWKEMRATQEDFDKVMQVVREQITRTLTSKPTSLELFRTKVHALNYSEILKLRQTERMHQEETLAPPVVELRERLKPELLELIKQQRLNRLCEGTLFRKISSRRRQDKLWYCRLSPNHKVLHYGDVEEGTENPPIESLQEKIPVADIKALLTGKDCPHMKEKSSGKQNKEVLDLSFSILYDVEEYNLNFIAPSKYEFCLWTDGLNVLLGREMTSEYTKSELDILLSMEIKLRLLDLENIPIPDTPPPVPKPPSNYNFCYDFSHAEQ
;
A
#
# COMPACT_ATOMS: atom_id res chain seq x y z
N ASN A 1 -20.09 -11.71 -13.22
CA ASN A 1 -18.65 -11.64 -13.59
C ASN A 1 -18.20 -10.20 -13.73
N ILE A 2 -18.13 -9.44 -12.63
CA ILE A 2 -17.62 -8.05 -12.64
C ILE A 2 -16.11 -8.02 -12.93
N ILE A 3 -15.36 -8.95 -12.33
CA ILE A 3 -13.90 -9.04 -12.43
C ILE A 3 -13.41 -9.53 -13.81
N HIS A 4 -14.25 -10.28 -14.53
CA HIS A 4 -13.97 -10.78 -15.89
C HIS A 4 -14.70 -9.98 -16.97
N SER A 5 -15.39 -8.89 -16.61
CA SER A 5 -16.04 -8.03 -17.61
C SER A 5 -14.98 -7.22 -18.36
N SER A 6 -15.15 -7.06 -19.67
CA SER A 6 -14.21 -6.35 -20.56
C SER A 6 -14.21 -4.83 -20.37
N GLY A 7 -15.08 -4.30 -19.49
CA GLY A 7 -15.14 -2.88 -19.16
C GLY A 7 -14.19 -2.52 -18.01
N THR A 8 -13.64 -1.30 -18.04
CA THR A 8 -12.88 -0.75 -16.92
C THR A 8 -13.80 -0.63 -15.70
N VAL A 9 -13.43 -1.29 -14.60
CA VAL A 9 -14.16 -1.19 -13.33
C VAL A 9 -14.04 0.26 -12.83
N GLY A 10 -15.16 0.98 -12.75
CA GLY A 10 -15.18 2.37 -12.26
C GLY A 10 -14.65 2.49 -10.83
N ASP A 11 -14.20 3.68 -10.45
CA ASP A 11 -13.52 3.95 -9.17
C ASP A 11 -14.35 3.55 -7.95
N GLU A 12 -15.67 3.76 -7.98
CA GLU A 12 -16.60 3.34 -6.93
C GLU A 12 -16.66 1.81 -6.78
N MET A 13 -16.72 1.08 -7.90
CA MET A 13 -16.77 -0.36 -7.88
C MET A 13 -15.43 -0.98 -7.45
N THR A 14 -14.32 -0.34 -7.83
CA THR A 14 -12.97 -0.68 -7.35
C THR A 14 -12.87 -0.51 -5.83
N HIS A 15 -13.45 0.56 -5.29
CA HIS A 15 -13.54 0.77 -3.85
C HIS A 15 -14.43 -0.29 -3.16
N TYR A 16 -15.58 -0.65 -3.73
CA TYR A 16 -16.43 -1.71 -3.18
C TYR A 16 -15.74 -3.07 -3.16
N LEU A 17 -14.98 -3.42 -4.21
CA LEU A 17 -14.19 -4.66 -4.24
C LEU A 17 -13.09 -4.65 -3.18
N TYR A 18 -12.43 -3.51 -2.99
CA TYR A 18 -11.47 -3.32 -1.90
C TYR A 18 -12.10 -3.53 -0.52
N VAL A 19 -13.23 -2.87 -0.23
CA VAL A 19 -13.95 -3.02 1.04
C VAL A 19 -14.41 -4.46 1.26
N LEU A 20 -14.96 -5.09 0.22
CA LEU A 20 -15.40 -6.49 0.29
C LEU A 20 -14.24 -7.42 0.64
N GLN A 21 -13.09 -7.28 -0.03
CA GLN A 21 -11.89 -8.07 0.28
C GLN A 21 -11.44 -7.85 1.73
N SER A 22 -11.41 -6.60 2.21
CA SER A 22 -11.04 -6.28 3.60
C SER A 22 -12.00 -6.91 4.61
N ILE A 23 -13.31 -6.86 4.36
CA ILE A 23 -14.31 -7.49 5.21
C ILE A 23 -14.13 -9.01 5.23
N THR A 24 -13.98 -9.65 4.06
CA THR A 24 -13.78 -11.10 3.96
C THR A 24 -12.53 -11.55 4.72
N LEU A 25 -11.42 -10.80 4.64
CA LEU A 25 -10.23 -11.08 5.44
C LEU A 25 -10.45 -10.88 6.94
N ASN A 26 -11.24 -9.88 7.34
CA ASN A 26 -11.57 -9.63 8.75
C ASN A 26 -12.46 -10.72 9.35
N LEU A 27 -13.21 -11.49 8.55
CA LEU A 27 -13.94 -12.67 9.04
C LEU A 27 -13.03 -13.76 9.61
N LEU A 28 -11.73 -13.76 9.27
CA LEU A 28 -10.74 -14.68 9.83
C LEU A 28 -10.23 -14.23 11.21
N GLU A 29 -10.43 -12.96 11.58
CA GLU A 29 -9.90 -12.37 12.81
C GLU A 29 -10.45 -13.01 14.10
N PRO A 30 -11.75 -13.35 14.23
CA PRO A 30 -12.26 -14.06 15.38
C PRO A 30 -11.57 -15.42 15.59
N ARG A 31 -11.37 -16.20 14.52
CA ARG A 31 -10.62 -17.46 14.57
C ARG A 31 -9.16 -17.23 14.97
N ALA A 32 -8.53 -16.18 14.44
CA ALA A 32 -7.15 -15.84 14.76
C ALA A 32 -6.94 -15.42 16.22
N LYS A 33 -7.92 -14.75 16.82
CA LYS A 33 -7.90 -14.27 18.21
C LYS A 33 -8.38 -15.30 19.23
N THR A 34 -8.94 -16.42 18.78
CA THR A 34 -9.42 -17.49 19.66
C THR A 34 -8.28 -18.49 19.91
N PRO A 35 -7.82 -18.67 21.16
CA PRO A 35 -6.77 -19.65 21.47
C PRO A 35 -7.30 -21.08 21.32
N VAL A 36 -6.41 -22.02 21.01
CA VAL A 36 -6.75 -23.45 21.05
C VAL A 36 -6.96 -23.87 22.50
N ASP A 37 -8.11 -24.47 22.79
CA ASP A 37 -8.47 -25.02 24.08
C ASP A 37 -7.99 -26.49 24.18
N PRO A 38 -7.02 -26.80 25.05
CA PRO A 38 -6.53 -28.17 25.24
C PRO A 38 -7.60 -29.12 25.80
N TYR A 39 -8.68 -28.60 26.38
CA TYR A 39 -9.76 -29.39 26.97
C TYR A 39 -10.91 -29.69 26.00
N ASN A 40 -10.99 -28.98 24.87
CA ASN A 40 -11.98 -29.21 23.84
C ASN A 40 -11.67 -30.50 23.03
N GLN A 41 -12.65 -31.40 22.94
CA GLN A 41 -12.47 -32.69 22.26
C GLN A 41 -12.28 -32.53 20.75
N GLU A 42 -13.09 -31.70 20.08
CA GLU A 42 -13.01 -31.50 18.63
C GLU A 42 -11.64 -30.95 18.20
N GLN A 43 -11.09 -30.00 18.97
CA GLN A 43 -9.79 -29.42 18.68
C GLN A 43 -8.65 -30.41 18.89
N ARG A 44 -8.77 -31.30 19.89
CA ARG A 44 -7.83 -32.42 20.07
C ARG A 44 -7.91 -33.41 18.93
N ASP A 45 -9.12 -33.71 18.44
CA ASP A 45 -9.33 -34.63 17.33
C ASP A 45 -8.72 -34.08 16.04
N LEU A 46 -8.84 -32.78 15.78
CA LEU A 46 -8.15 -32.10 14.67
C LEU A 46 -6.62 -32.15 14.82
N LEU A 47 -6.07 -31.96 16.02
CA LEU A 47 -4.63 -32.11 16.26
C LEU A 47 -4.16 -33.55 16.05
N GLN A 48 -4.99 -34.53 16.41
CA GLN A 48 -4.70 -35.93 16.15
C GLN A 48 -4.75 -36.24 14.66
N SER A 49 -5.72 -35.70 13.91
CA SER A 49 -5.81 -35.91 12.46
C SER A 49 -4.57 -35.40 11.72
N LEU A 50 -3.99 -34.27 12.16
CA LEU A 50 -2.70 -33.79 11.63
C LEU A 50 -1.58 -34.82 11.77
N ARG A 51 -1.46 -35.41 12.97
CA ARG A 51 -0.47 -36.47 13.25
C ARG A 51 -0.70 -37.70 12.39
N GLN A 52 -1.96 -38.12 12.27
CA GLN A 52 -2.33 -39.28 11.47
C GLN A 52 -1.97 -39.07 9.99
N MET A 53 -2.36 -37.93 9.43
CA MET A 53 -2.04 -37.57 8.04
C MET A 53 -0.54 -37.41 7.79
N ALA A 54 0.28 -37.17 8.82
CA ALA A 54 1.73 -37.05 8.67
C ALA A 54 2.47 -38.40 8.69
N PHE A 55 1.99 -39.38 9.46
CA PHE A 55 2.78 -40.59 9.81
C PHE A 55 2.06 -41.93 9.61
N GLU A 56 0.73 -41.96 9.37
CA GLU A 56 0.02 -43.25 9.23
C GLU A 56 0.30 -44.00 7.92
N LEU A 57 1.05 -43.41 6.97
CA LEU A 57 1.60 -44.16 5.83
C LEU A 57 2.76 -45.10 6.20
N ASP A 58 3.38 -44.94 7.37
CA ASP A 58 4.53 -45.75 7.83
C ASP A 58 4.14 -46.81 8.89
N MET A 59 2.84 -47.00 9.17
CA MET A 59 2.41 -47.92 10.23
C MET A 59 2.35 -49.37 9.73
N ASP A 60 3.36 -50.13 10.14
CA ASP A 60 3.36 -51.60 10.15
C ASP A 60 2.10 -52.09 10.93
N PRO A 61 1.30 -53.04 10.41
CA PRO A 61 0.02 -53.48 11.00
C PRO A 61 0.13 -54.11 12.41
N THR A 62 1.33 -54.20 12.97
CA THR A 62 1.64 -54.69 14.31
C THR A 62 1.43 -53.63 15.42
N ALA A 63 1.20 -52.36 15.07
CA ALA A 63 1.02 -51.27 16.04
C ALA A 63 -0.28 -51.35 16.87
N SER A 64 -1.22 -52.21 16.50
CA SER A 64 -2.47 -52.45 17.23
C SER A 64 -2.24 -53.08 18.61
N ASN A 65 -1.09 -53.70 18.87
CA ASN A 65 -0.79 -54.43 20.12
C ASN A 65 0.01 -53.63 21.17
N PHE A 66 0.24 -52.32 20.99
CA PHE A 66 0.97 -51.52 21.98
C PHE A 66 0.15 -51.24 23.26
N SER A 67 0.80 -51.30 24.43
CA SER A 67 0.25 -50.81 25.70
C SER A 67 -0.07 -49.32 25.62
N THR A 68 -1.04 -48.86 26.42
CA THR A 68 -1.50 -47.45 26.48
C THR A 68 -0.35 -46.47 26.70
N ASP A 69 0.65 -46.82 27.52
CA ASP A 69 1.82 -45.96 27.76
C ASP A 69 2.80 -45.93 26.58
N ARG A 70 2.95 -47.04 25.84
CA ARG A 70 3.75 -47.05 24.61
C ARG A 70 3.08 -46.21 23.52
N ARG A 71 1.75 -46.25 23.37
CA ARG A 71 1.01 -45.41 22.42
C ARG A 71 1.14 -43.93 22.74
N LYS A 72 1.05 -43.53 24.01
CA LYS A 72 1.29 -42.14 24.45
C LYS A 72 2.72 -41.68 24.17
N SER A 73 3.71 -42.54 24.38
CA SER A 73 5.11 -42.23 24.09
C SER A 73 5.38 -42.05 22.59
N VAL A 74 4.79 -42.88 21.73
CA VAL A 74 4.89 -42.75 20.27
C VAL A 74 4.21 -41.46 19.79
N CYS A 75 3.00 -41.18 20.27
CA CYS A 75 2.26 -39.96 19.96
C CYS A 75 3.05 -38.70 20.33
N ALA A 76 3.67 -38.65 21.52
CA ALA A 76 4.51 -37.53 21.93
C ALA A 76 5.78 -37.39 21.05
N LYS A 77 6.38 -38.49 20.61
CA LYS A 77 7.53 -38.46 19.68
C LYS A 77 7.13 -37.97 18.29
N GLU A 78 5.94 -38.31 17.82
CA GLU A 78 5.43 -37.85 16.54
C GLU A 78 5.08 -36.36 16.60
N PHE A 79 4.42 -35.87 17.66
CA PHE A 79 4.22 -34.43 17.85
C PHE A 79 5.54 -33.66 17.97
N LYS A 80 6.59 -34.27 18.55
CA LYS A 80 7.95 -33.70 18.51
C LYS A 80 8.50 -33.62 17.09
N LYS A 81 8.28 -34.63 16.25
CA LYS A 81 8.65 -34.62 14.82
C LYS A 81 7.83 -33.59 14.02
N LEU A 82 6.60 -33.33 14.44
CA LEU A 82 5.76 -32.22 13.95
C LEU A 82 6.20 -30.84 14.44
N GLY A 83 7.23 -30.77 15.29
CA GLY A 83 7.83 -29.52 15.76
C GLY A 83 7.05 -28.80 16.85
N PHE A 84 6.06 -29.45 17.45
CA PHE A 84 5.49 -28.93 18.68
C PHE A 84 6.55 -28.95 19.77
N SER A 85 6.70 -27.82 20.47
CA SER A 85 7.52 -27.69 21.66
C SER A 85 6.92 -28.49 22.81
N ASN A 86 5.58 -28.49 22.92
CA ASN A 86 4.87 -29.25 23.93
C ASN A 86 4.39 -30.61 23.39
N ASN A 87 5.28 -31.60 23.42
CA ASN A 87 5.04 -32.96 22.90
C ASN A 87 3.85 -33.69 23.55
N SER A 88 3.57 -33.39 24.82
CA SER A 88 2.49 -34.03 25.56
C SER A 88 1.14 -33.35 25.34
N ASN A 89 1.14 -32.06 25.00
CA ASN A 89 -0.05 -31.28 24.73
C ASN A 89 0.21 -30.18 23.69
N PRO A 90 0.14 -30.51 22.39
CA PRO A 90 0.44 -29.57 21.30
C PRO A 90 -0.52 -28.37 21.23
N ALA A 91 -1.71 -28.47 21.84
CA ALA A 91 -2.66 -27.36 21.92
C ALA A 91 -2.09 -26.16 22.70
N LEU A 92 -1.15 -26.38 23.64
CA LEU A 92 -0.52 -25.30 24.40
C LEU A 92 0.35 -24.38 23.53
N ASP A 93 0.93 -24.91 22.45
CA ASP A 93 1.73 -24.12 21.51
C ASP A 93 0.86 -23.21 20.63
N LEU A 94 -0.40 -23.58 20.44
CA LEU A 94 -1.41 -22.82 19.69
C LEU A 94 -2.31 -21.97 20.59
N LYS A 95 -2.00 -21.87 21.89
CA LYS A 95 -2.66 -20.96 22.82
C LYS A 95 -2.31 -19.48 22.53
N ARG A 96 -1.18 -19.22 21.89
CA ARG A 96 -0.76 -17.86 21.53
C ARG A 96 -1.61 -17.31 20.38
N THR A 97 -2.26 -16.18 20.64
CA THR A 97 -3.10 -15.47 19.67
C THR A 97 -2.51 -14.10 19.34
N PRO A 98 -2.47 -13.69 18.06
CA PRO A 98 -2.66 -14.52 16.86
C PRO A 98 -1.52 -15.54 16.68
N PRO A 99 -1.74 -16.68 15.99
CA PRO A 99 -2.88 -16.99 15.10
C PRO A 99 -3.94 -17.94 15.69
N GLY A 100 -3.79 -18.43 16.93
CA GLY A 100 -4.83 -19.23 17.59
C GLY A 100 -5.38 -20.39 16.74
N LEU A 101 -6.71 -20.52 16.74
CA LEU A 101 -7.44 -21.56 15.99
C LEU A 101 -7.28 -21.46 14.47
N LEU A 102 -7.01 -20.25 13.94
CA LEU A 102 -6.78 -20.09 12.50
C LEU A 102 -5.56 -20.90 12.01
N ALA A 103 -4.51 -21.03 12.83
CA ALA A 103 -3.38 -21.89 12.46
C ALA A 103 -3.77 -23.36 12.40
N LEU A 104 -4.59 -23.83 13.34
CA LEU A 104 -5.08 -25.21 13.32
C LEU A 104 -5.91 -25.48 12.06
N ASP A 105 -6.82 -24.57 11.70
CA ASP A 105 -7.65 -24.69 10.49
C ASP A 105 -6.80 -24.80 9.22
N ASN A 106 -5.79 -23.94 9.09
CA ASN A 106 -4.91 -23.93 7.93
C ASN A 106 -4.03 -25.19 7.85
N MET A 107 -3.53 -25.67 8.98
CA MET A 107 -2.78 -26.94 9.02
C MET A 107 -3.68 -28.11 8.60
N VAL A 108 -4.92 -28.15 9.10
CA VAL A 108 -5.87 -29.21 8.76
C VAL A 108 -6.22 -29.15 7.27
N TYR A 109 -6.48 -27.95 6.75
CA TYR A 109 -6.72 -27.73 5.33
C TYR A 109 -5.56 -28.23 4.48
N PHE A 110 -4.32 -27.84 4.82
CA PHE A 110 -3.12 -28.24 4.09
C PHE A 110 -2.88 -29.75 4.14
N SER A 111 -3.06 -30.38 5.30
CA SER A 111 -2.92 -31.83 5.45
C SER A 111 -3.96 -32.62 4.65
N SER A 112 -5.18 -32.10 4.52
CA SER A 112 -6.29 -32.78 3.86
C SER A 112 -6.28 -32.61 2.33
N HIS A 113 -5.90 -31.43 1.83
CA HIS A 113 -5.92 -31.11 0.39
C HIS A 113 -4.58 -31.39 -0.31
N TYR A 114 -3.46 -31.27 0.41
CA TYR A 114 -2.11 -31.41 -0.15
C TYR A 114 -1.26 -32.41 0.64
N HIS A 115 -1.82 -33.59 0.92
CA HIS A 115 -1.22 -34.63 1.77
C HIS A 115 0.26 -34.94 1.45
N ASP A 116 0.60 -35.22 0.19
CA ASP A 116 1.98 -35.57 -0.19
C ASP A 116 2.96 -34.42 0.08
N THR A 117 2.51 -33.19 -0.13
CA THR A 117 3.32 -31.99 0.10
C THR A 117 3.43 -31.70 1.59
N TYR A 118 2.34 -31.89 2.34
CA TYR A 118 2.30 -31.80 3.79
C TYR A 118 3.34 -32.73 4.42
N SER A 119 3.32 -34.02 4.09
CA SER A 119 4.26 -35.02 4.62
C SER A 119 5.73 -34.73 4.26
N ARG A 120 6.00 -34.08 3.12
CA ARG A 120 7.37 -33.62 2.76
C ARG A 120 7.81 -32.34 3.48
N VAL A 121 6.90 -31.42 3.76
CA VAL A 121 7.19 -30.10 4.35
C VAL A 121 7.30 -30.18 5.87
N ILE A 122 6.53 -31.08 6.49
CA ILE A 122 6.36 -31.18 7.94
C ILE A 122 7.65 -31.41 8.70
N VAL A 123 8.56 -32.23 8.15
CA VAL A 123 9.86 -32.51 8.78
C VAL A 123 10.75 -31.27 8.80
N THR A 124 10.60 -30.37 7.81
CA THR A 124 11.47 -29.20 7.66
C THR A 124 10.92 -27.95 8.36
N VAL A 125 9.60 -27.81 8.49
CA VAL A 125 8.94 -26.54 8.87
C VAL A 125 8.06 -26.68 10.12
N ALA A 126 8.10 -27.85 10.75
CA ALA A 126 7.41 -28.30 11.94
C ALA A 126 7.25 -27.23 13.05
N PHE A 127 8.36 -26.68 13.55
CA PHE A 127 8.37 -25.66 14.62
C PHE A 127 7.79 -24.30 14.19
N LEU A 128 7.67 -24.07 12.88
CA LEU A 128 7.48 -22.74 12.32
C LEU A 128 6.03 -22.43 12.00
N TRP A 129 5.13 -23.42 12.01
CA TRP A 129 3.77 -23.25 11.49
C TRP A 129 2.92 -22.20 12.21
N SER A 130 3.00 -22.12 13.54
CA SER A 130 2.24 -21.12 14.32
C SER A 130 2.78 -19.70 14.09
N CYS A 131 4.11 -19.52 14.12
CA CYS A 131 4.77 -18.27 13.77
C CYS A 131 4.50 -17.87 12.31
N TYR A 132 4.50 -18.85 11.40
CA TYR A 132 4.29 -18.65 9.98
C TYR A 132 2.87 -18.21 9.67
N THR A 133 1.85 -18.92 10.18
CA THR A 133 0.44 -18.54 9.99
C THR A 133 0.20 -17.12 10.49
N SER A 134 0.74 -16.75 11.66
CA SER A 134 0.63 -15.38 12.15
C SER A 134 1.34 -14.37 11.25
N SER A 135 2.49 -14.72 10.66
CA SER A 135 3.27 -13.83 9.82
C SER A 135 2.62 -13.63 8.45
N VAL A 136 2.08 -14.69 7.86
CA VAL A 136 1.32 -14.68 6.61
C VAL A 136 0.02 -13.89 6.78
N MET A 137 -0.74 -14.12 7.85
CA MET A 137 -1.94 -13.35 8.16
C MET A 137 -1.62 -11.86 8.38
N ARG A 138 -0.57 -11.53 9.14
CA ARG A 138 -0.12 -10.14 9.32
C ARG A 138 0.33 -9.53 8.00
N LEU A 139 1.04 -10.27 7.16
CA LEU A 139 1.48 -9.83 5.85
C LEU A 139 0.27 -9.49 4.97
N PHE A 140 -0.71 -10.38 4.86
CA PHE A 140 -1.91 -10.12 4.07
C PHE A 140 -2.72 -8.95 4.61
N LYS A 141 -2.86 -8.83 5.93
CA LYS A 141 -3.51 -7.67 6.56
C LYS A 141 -2.74 -6.36 6.29
N SER A 142 -1.40 -6.40 6.29
CA SER A 142 -0.53 -5.25 5.97
C SER A 142 -0.46 -4.90 4.48
N LEU A 143 -0.86 -5.83 3.60
CA LEU A 143 -0.89 -5.61 2.14
C LEU A 143 -2.28 -5.23 1.63
N SER A 144 -3.33 -5.50 2.40
CA SER A 144 -4.69 -4.98 2.18
C SER A 144 -4.86 -3.52 2.59
N LEU A 145 -3.93 -2.93 3.33
CA LEU A 145 -3.90 -1.51 3.68
C LEU A 145 -2.43 -1.16 3.92
N PHE A 146 -1.86 -0.24 3.15
CA PHE A 146 -0.56 0.32 3.50
C PHE A 146 -0.70 1.04 4.85
N GLU A 147 -0.12 0.50 5.92
CA GLU A 147 0.29 1.32 7.05
C GLU A 147 1.80 1.13 7.19
N ARG A 148 2.52 2.23 6.94
CA ARG A 148 3.97 2.35 7.05
C ARG A 148 4.46 1.81 8.39
N VAL A 149 5.65 1.21 8.38
CA VAL A 149 6.59 1.00 9.50
C VAL A 149 6.09 1.60 10.84
N GLY A 150 5.45 0.77 11.68
CA GLY A 150 4.94 1.15 13.01
C GLY A 150 4.04 0.05 13.61
N PRO A 151 3.87 -0.02 14.96
CA PRO A 151 3.26 -1.16 15.65
C PRO A 151 1.74 -1.29 15.43
N PRO A 152 1.12 -2.47 15.74
CA PRO A 152 -0.02 -3.00 14.99
C PRO A 152 -1.43 -2.67 15.56
N LEU A 153 -2.36 -2.41 14.63
CA LEU A 153 -3.85 -2.46 14.67
C LEU A 153 -4.59 -1.52 15.65
N PRO A 154 -5.86 -1.12 15.38
CA PRO A 154 -6.74 -1.47 14.24
C PRO A 154 -7.29 -0.25 13.49
N SER A 155 -7.12 -0.15 12.18
CA SER A 155 -7.88 0.79 11.35
C SER A 155 -8.95 0.04 10.54
N PRO A 156 -10.20 0.56 10.47
CA PRO A 156 -11.15 0.10 9.46
C PRO A 156 -10.62 0.42 8.05
N ALA A 157 -11.15 -0.26 7.04
CA ALA A 157 -10.76 -0.06 5.65
C ALA A 157 -10.69 1.43 5.30
N SER A 158 -9.65 1.84 4.58
CA SER A 158 -9.48 3.25 4.19
C SER A 158 -10.66 3.69 3.33
N GLU A 159 -11.30 4.82 3.66
CA GLU A 159 -12.45 5.38 2.94
C GLU A 159 -12.13 5.69 1.46
N THR A 160 -10.85 5.73 1.08
CA THR A 160 -10.38 5.96 -0.30
C THR A 160 -9.62 4.76 -0.90
N GLY A 161 -9.62 3.61 -0.23
CA GLY A 161 -8.86 2.45 -0.68
C GLY A 161 -9.40 1.90 -2.00
N GLN A 162 -8.53 1.76 -3.00
CA GLN A 162 -8.86 1.22 -4.32
C GLN A 162 -8.04 -0.02 -4.68
N HIS A 163 -7.21 -0.52 -3.75
CA HIS A 163 -6.25 -1.59 -4.03
C HIS A 163 -6.77 -2.94 -3.57
N TYR A 164 -7.38 -3.69 -4.48
CA TYR A 164 -7.76 -5.08 -4.27
C TYR A 164 -6.92 -6.03 -5.15
N TYR A 165 -6.90 -7.31 -4.78
CA TYR A 165 -6.22 -8.40 -5.47
C TYR A 165 -7.27 -9.30 -6.12
N PRO A 166 -7.40 -9.31 -7.45
CA PRO A 166 -8.45 -10.07 -8.13
C PRO A 166 -8.43 -11.58 -7.79
N MET A 167 -7.25 -12.14 -7.52
CA MET A 167 -7.11 -13.55 -7.13
C MET A 167 -7.92 -13.95 -5.89
N PHE A 168 -8.27 -13.01 -5.00
CA PHE A 168 -9.11 -13.27 -3.82
C PHE A 168 -10.57 -13.62 -4.13
N PHE A 169 -11.00 -13.32 -5.35
CA PHE A 169 -12.35 -13.59 -5.82
C PHE A 169 -12.41 -14.74 -6.83
N ALA A 170 -11.26 -15.36 -7.13
CA ALA A 170 -11.14 -16.39 -8.17
C ALA A 170 -11.49 -17.81 -7.67
N GLN A 171 -11.42 -18.05 -6.36
CA GLN A 171 -11.68 -19.36 -5.76
C GLN A 171 -12.32 -19.20 -4.37
N ASP A 172 -13.04 -20.21 -3.90
CA ASP A 172 -13.43 -20.29 -2.50
C ASP A 172 -12.19 -20.62 -1.63
N ARG A 173 -12.16 -20.13 -0.38
CA ARG A 173 -11.05 -20.38 0.57
C ARG A 173 -9.65 -20.01 0.04
N VAL A 174 -9.56 -18.87 -0.65
CA VAL A 174 -8.27 -18.36 -1.19
C VAL A 174 -7.21 -18.22 -0.10
N PHE A 175 -7.60 -17.86 1.13
CA PHE A 175 -6.64 -17.68 2.21
C PHE A 175 -5.91 -18.98 2.56
N GLU A 176 -6.65 -20.08 2.64
CA GLU A 176 -6.11 -21.40 2.95
C GLU A 176 -5.23 -21.93 1.81
N GLU A 177 -5.63 -21.74 0.55
CA GLU A 177 -4.80 -22.06 -0.62
C GLU A 177 -3.49 -21.27 -0.63
N LEU A 178 -3.60 -19.98 -0.34
CA LEU A 178 -2.47 -19.08 -0.29
C LEU A 178 -1.53 -19.43 0.86
N PHE A 179 -2.07 -19.84 2.02
CA PHE A 179 -1.28 -20.40 3.11
C PHE A 179 -0.50 -21.64 2.65
N CYS A 180 -1.12 -22.55 1.90
CA CYS A 180 -0.46 -23.75 1.37
C CYS A 180 0.67 -23.40 0.39
N LEU A 181 0.49 -22.39 -0.46
CA LEU A 181 1.54 -21.91 -1.36
C LEU A 181 2.68 -21.24 -0.59
N CYS A 182 2.33 -20.41 0.38
CA CYS A 182 3.25 -19.72 1.27
C CYS A 182 4.12 -20.73 2.06
N ILE A 183 3.55 -21.76 2.68
CA ILE A 183 4.35 -22.74 3.46
C ILE A 183 5.30 -23.55 2.56
N GLN A 184 4.90 -23.86 1.33
CA GLN A 184 5.75 -24.48 0.32
C GLN A 184 6.91 -23.56 -0.08
N LEU A 185 6.62 -22.28 -0.30
CA LEU A 185 7.63 -21.25 -0.56
C LEU A 185 8.61 -21.13 0.60
N LEU A 186 8.13 -21.09 1.86
CA LEU A 186 8.98 -21.07 3.03
C LEU A 186 9.95 -22.25 3.04
N ASN A 187 9.44 -23.47 2.82
CA ASN A 187 10.30 -24.66 2.78
C ASN A 187 11.35 -24.58 1.65
N LYS A 188 10.96 -24.06 0.48
CA LYS A 188 11.87 -23.85 -0.65
C LYS A 188 12.96 -22.83 -0.28
N THR A 189 12.59 -21.65 0.18
CA THR A 189 13.52 -20.57 0.55
C THR A 189 14.43 -20.99 1.70
N TRP A 190 13.92 -21.73 2.69
CA TRP A 190 14.71 -22.30 3.78
C TRP A 190 15.85 -23.19 3.26
N LYS A 191 15.54 -24.07 2.31
CA LYS A 191 16.52 -24.96 1.67
C LYS A 191 17.51 -24.19 0.80
N GLU A 192 17.04 -23.22 0.02
CA GLU A 192 17.89 -22.35 -0.82
C GLU A 192 18.90 -21.56 0.01
N MET A 193 18.48 -21.09 1.19
CA MET A 193 19.34 -20.37 2.13
C MET A 193 20.26 -21.28 2.94
N ARG A 194 20.08 -22.62 2.86
CA ARG A 194 20.73 -23.61 3.75
C ARG A 194 20.59 -23.20 5.23
N ALA A 195 19.42 -22.69 5.59
CA ALA A 195 19.16 -22.02 6.84
C ALA A 195 19.15 -22.98 8.04
N THR A 196 19.59 -22.46 9.19
CA THR A 196 19.44 -23.11 10.49
C THR A 196 18.32 -22.47 11.30
N GLN A 197 18.01 -23.00 12.48
CA GLN A 197 16.97 -22.43 13.35
C GLN A 197 17.26 -20.96 13.73
N GLU A 198 18.53 -20.57 13.82
CA GLU A 198 18.95 -19.19 14.13
C GLU A 198 18.67 -18.21 12.98
N ASP A 199 18.56 -18.70 11.74
CA ASP A 199 18.27 -17.88 10.57
C ASP A 199 16.77 -17.67 10.34
N PHE A 200 15.91 -18.15 11.25
CA PHE A 200 14.46 -18.14 11.08
C PHE A 200 13.92 -16.75 10.70
N ASP A 201 14.28 -15.70 11.44
CA ASP A 201 13.79 -14.35 11.17
C ASP A 201 14.27 -13.82 9.81
N LYS A 202 15.49 -14.18 9.38
CA LYS A 202 16.04 -13.79 8.08
C LYS A 202 15.29 -14.49 6.94
N VAL A 203 15.03 -15.79 7.07
CA VAL A 203 14.26 -16.56 6.07
C VAL A 203 12.85 -15.98 5.97
N MET A 204 12.22 -15.69 7.10
CA MET A 204 10.90 -15.07 7.14
C MET A 204 10.87 -13.70 6.46
N GLN A 205 11.91 -12.89 6.62
CA GLN A 205 12.04 -11.61 5.93
C GLN A 205 12.14 -11.80 4.40
N VAL A 206 12.93 -12.76 3.93
CA VAL A 206 13.03 -13.08 2.49
C VAL A 206 11.68 -13.55 1.94
N VAL A 207 11.01 -14.47 2.64
CA VAL A 207 9.69 -14.99 2.22
C VAL A 207 8.64 -13.88 2.19
N ARG A 208 8.67 -12.98 3.18
CA ARG A 208 7.81 -11.79 3.21
C ARG A 208 8.04 -10.91 1.99
N GLU A 209 9.31 -10.71 1.61
CA GLU A 209 9.67 -9.90 0.45
C GLU A 209 9.24 -10.57 -0.87
N GLN A 210 9.45 -11.88 -1.02
CA GLN A 210 8.99 -12.67 -2.17
C GLN A 210 7.48 -12.51 -2.38
N ILE A 211 6.69 -12.65 -1.30
CA ILE A 211 5.23 -12.51 -1.34
C ILE A 211 4.84 -11.06 -1.66
N THR A 212 5.44 -10.08 -0.99
CA THR A 212 5.14 -8.64 -1.20
C THR A 212 5.41 -8.23 -2.65
N ARG A 213 6.60 -8.53 -3.18
CA ARG A 213 6.96 -8.22 -4.57
C ARG A 213 6.05 -8.90 -5.58
N THR A 214 5.66 -10.15 -5.32
CA THR A 214 4.71 -10.86 -6.18
C THR A 214 3.35 -10.18 -6.19
N LEU A 215 2.85 -9.74 -5.03
CA LEU A 215 1.56 -9.08 -4.90
C LEU A 215 1.55 -7.69 -5.53
N THR A 216 2.65 -6.94 -5.49
CA THR A 216 2.80 -5.66 -6.21
C THR A 216 2.51 -5.80 -7.71
N SER A 217 2.80 -6.98 -8.30
CA SER A 217 2.49 -7.27 -9.70
C SER A 217 1.02 -7.62 -10.00
N LYS A 218 0.13 -7.49 -9.00
CA LYS A 218 -1.32 -7.75 -9.04
C LYS A 218 -1.71 -9.01 -9.82
N PRO A 219 -1.30 -10.21 -9.36
CA PRO A 219 -1.69 -11.44 -10.02
C PRO A 219 -3.21 -11.62 -10.01
N THR A 220 -3.75 -12.04 -11.14
CA THR A 220 -5.19 -12.21 -11.35
C THR A 220 -5.71 -13.58 -10.92
N SER A 221 -4.83 -14.55 -10.70
CA SER A 221 -5.17 -15.91 -10.25
C SER A 221 -4.09 -16.47 -9.30
N LEU A 222 -4.47 -17.49 -8.52
CA LEU A 222 -3.54 -18.21 -7.64
C LEU A 222 -2.42 -18.91 -8.41
N GLU A 223 -2.70 -19.45 -9.61
CA GLU A 223 -1.68 -20.10 -10.43
C GLU A 223 -0.64 -19.09 -10.97
N LEU A 224 -1.09 -17.88 -11.33
CA LEU A 224 -0.18 -16.81 -11.72
C LEU A 224 0.66 -16.34 -10.53
N PHE A 225 0.06 -16.22 -9.34
CA PHE A 225 0.79 -15.92 -8.10
C PHE A 225 1.85 -17.00 -7.83
N ARG A 226 1.48 -18.29 -7.93
CA ARG A 226 2.38 -19.44 -7.75
C ARG A 226 3.57 -19.40 -8.70
N THR A 227 3.33 -19.18 -9.99
CA THR A 227 4.38 -19.12 -11.00
C THR A 227 5.35 -17.97 -10.70
N LYS A 228 4.83 -16.76 -10.44
CA LYS A 228 5.66 -15.58 -10.16
C LYS A 228 6.47 -15.72 -8.88
N VAL A 229 5.85 -16.20 -7.79
CA VAL A 229 6.53 -16.32 -6.50
C VAL A 229 7.61 -17.41 -6.52
N HIS A 230 7.43 -18.48 -7.31
CA HIS A 230 8.46 -19.51 -7.48
C HIS A 230 9.61 -19.08 -8.40
N ALA A 231 9.38 -18.15 -9.34
CA ALA A 231 10.41 -17.54 -10.15
C ALA A 231 11.29 -16.58 -9.32
N LEU A 232 10.70 -15.86 -8.36
CA LEU A 232 11.41 -15.02 -7.38
C LEU A 232 12.09 -15.86 -6.29
N ASN A 233 13.04 -16.70 -6.67
CA ASN A 233 13.85 -17.50 -5.74
C ASN A 233 14.82 -16.63 -4.92
N TYR A 234 15.51 -17.22 -3.94
CA TYR A 234 16.42 -16.49 -3.06
C TYR A 234 17.53 -15.74 -3.81
N SER A 235 18.12 -16.34 -4.84
CA SER A 235 19.17 -15.69 -5.63
C SER A 235 18.66 -14.45 -6.39
N GLU A 236 17.42 -14.49 -6.86
CA GLU A 236 16.79 -13.37 -7.55
C GLU A 236 16.47 -12.23 -6.59
N ILE A 237 16.00 -12.55 -5.37
CA ILE A 237 15.85 -11.56 -4.30
C ILE A 237 17.19 -10.89 -3.95
N LEU A 238 18.28 -11.65 -3.88
CA LEU A 238 19.61 -11.09 -3.63
C LEU A 238 20.05 -10.12 -4.73
N LYS A 239 19.83 -10.46 -6.01
CA LYS A 239 20.12 -9.57 -7.13
C LYS A 239 19.31 -8.29 -7.04
N LEU A 240 17.99 -8.39 -6.82
CA LEU A 240 17.11 -7.23 -6.69
C LEU A 240 17.57 -6.31 -5.55
N ARG A 241 17.89 -6.86 -4.38
CA ARG A 241 18.44 -6.08 -3.25
C ARG A 241 19.78 -5.44 -3.57
N GLN A 242 20.60 -6.07 -4.39
CA GLN A 242 21.88 -5.49 -4.82
C GLN A 242 21.63 -4.30 -5.76
N THR A 243 20.80 -4.48 -6.78
CA THR A 243 20.42 -3.40 -7.71
C THR A 243 19.76 -2.23 -6.99
N GLU A 244 18.88 -2.49 -6.02
CA GLU A 244 18.23 -1.44 -5.22
C GLU A 244 19.22 -0.68 -4.34
N ARG A 245 20.21 -1.36 -3.75
CA ARG A 245 21.28 -0.71 -3.00
C ARG A 245 22.13 0.18 -3.89
N MET A 246 22.53 -0.31 -5.06
CA MET A 246 23.30 0.49 -6.03
C MET A 246 22.53 1.75 -6.43
N HIS A 247 21.25 1.63 -6.80
CA HIS A 247 20.43 2.79 -7.14
C HIS A 247 20.19 3.74 -5.97
N GLN A 248 20.06 3.22 -4.75
CA GLN A 248 19.93 4.04 -3.56
C GLN A 248 21.22 4.81 -3.28
N GLU A 249 22.38 4.17 -3.40
CA GLU A 249 23.69 4.81 -3.27
C GLU A 249 23.88 5.89 -4.33
N GLU A 250 23.54 5.63 -5.60
CA GLU A 250 23.55 6.63 -6.68
C GLU A 250 22.66 7.83 -6.38
N THR A 251 21.43 7.60 -5.90
CA THR A 251 20.47 8.66 -5.61
C THR A 251 20.89 9.52 -4.42
N LEU A 252 21.64 8.94 -3.48
CA LEU A 252 22.14 9.61 -2.28
C LEU A 252 23.54 10.22 -2.47
N ALA A 253 24.17 10.04 -3.63
CA ALA A 253 25.48 10.62 -3.92
C ALA A 253 25.44 12.16 -3.81
N PRO A 254 26.44 12.81 -3.18
CA PRO A 254 26.40 14.25 -2.95
C PRO A 254 26.13 15.09 -4.22
N PRO A 255 26.75 14.82 -5.39
CA PRO A 255 26.45 15.56 -6.61
C PRO A 255 25.00 15.43 -7.08
N VAL A 256 24.37 14.27 -6.84
CA VAL A 256 22.97 14.00 -7.21
C VAL A 256 22.02 14.73 -6.26
N VAL A 257 22.34 14.77 -4.97
CA VAL A 257 21.59 15.55 -3.98
C VAL A 257 21.68 17.05 -4.26
N GLU A 258 22.86 17.56 -4.59
CA GLU A 258 23.04 18.96 -5.00
C GLU A 258 22.22 19.28 -6.27
N LEU A 259 22.25 18.40 -7.26
CA LEU A 259 21.45 18.55 -8.48
C LEU A 259 19.95 18.54 -8.16
N ARG A 260 19.49 17.66 -7.26
CA ARG A 260 18.09 17.58 -6.82
C ARG A 260 17.63 18.90 -6.20
N GLU A 261 18.42 19.51 -5.32
CA GLU A 261 18.07 20.79 -4.70
C GLU A 261 18.10 21.95 -5.71
N ARG A 262 18.98 21.91 -6.72
CA ARG A 262 19.00 22.91 -7.81
C ARG A 262 17.79 22.83 -8.73
N LEU A 263 17.29 21.63 -9.03
CA LEU A 263 16.14 21.41 -9.91
C LEU A 263 14.79 21.68 -9.23
N LYS A 264 14.74 21.52 -7.90
CA LYS A 264 13.52 21.64 -7.10
C LYS A 264 12.72 22.94 -7.32
N PRO A 265 13.33 24.15 -7.39
CA PRO A 265 12.58 25.38 -7.62
C PRO A 265 11.91 25.43 -9.00
N GLU A 266 12.60 24.96 -10.04
CA GLU A 266 12.09 24.92 -11.42
C GLU A 266 10.89 23.98 -11.54
N LEU A 267 11.00 22.78 -10.96
CA LEU A 267 9.91 21.80 -10.97
C LEU A 267 8.73 22.24 -10.09
N LEU A 268 8.99 22.91 -8.96
CA LEU A 268 7.93 23.53 -8.17
C LEU A 268 7.19 24.60 -8.97
N GLU A 269 7.89 25.40 -9.77
CA GLU A 269 7.27 26.40 -10.63
C GLU A 269 6.37 25.77 -11.69
N LEU A 270 6.79 24.63 -12.27
CA LEU A 270 5.95 23.85 -13.17
C LEU A 270 4.66 23.36 -12.49
N ILE A 271 4.76 22.87 -11.25
CA ILE A 271 3.58 22.47 -10.48
C ILE A 271 2.69 23.69 -10.20
N LYS A 272 3.25 24.86 -9.85
CA LYS A 272 2.45 26.09 -9.65
C LYS A 272 1.68 26.47 -10.90
N GLN A 273 2.33 26.44 -12.08
CA GLN A 273 1.68 26.71 -13.36
C GLN A 273 0.53 25.74 -13.62
N GLN A 274 0.73 24.45 -13.33
CA GLN A 274 -0.33 23.44 -13.43
C GLN A 274 -1.50 23.77 -12.49
N ARG A 275 -1.24 24.16 -11.23
CA ARG A 275 -2.31 24.52 -10.28
C ARG A 275 -3.11 25.72 -10.76
N LEU A 276 -2.44 26.76 -11.27
CA LEU A 276 -3.10 27.95 -11.81
C LEU A 276 -3.95 27.61 -13.03
N ASN A 277 -3.46 26.75 -13.92
CA ASN A 277 -4.22 26.26 -15.08
C ASN A 277 -5.47 25.49 -14.64
N ARG A 278 -5.37 24.62 -13.62
CA ARG A 278 -6.53 23.89 -13.06
C ARG A 278 -7.56 24.83 -12.42
N LEU A 279 -7.11 25.87 -11.72
CA LEU A 279 -8.03 26.91 -11.23
C LEU A 279 -8.71 27.65 -12.39
N CYS A 280 -7.99 27.93 -13.48
CA CYS A 280 -8.53 28.59 -14.67
C CYS A 280 -9.54 27.72 -15.42
N GLU A 281 -9.34 26.41 -15.47
CA GLU A 281 -10.33 25.44 -15.96
C GLU A 281 -11.59 25.55 -15.13
N GLY A 282 -11.47 25.42 -13.79
CA GLY A 282 -12.57 25.53 -12.85
C GLY A 282 -13.10 24.18 -12.38
N THR A 283 -14.04 24.20 -11.43
CA THR A 283 -14.57 22.98 -10.83
C THR A 283 -16.03 23.16 -10.39
N LEU A 284 -16.79 22.07 -10.47
CA LEU A 284 -18.14 21.95 -9.94
C LEU A 284 -18.10 21.62 -8.44
N PHE A 285 -18.88 22.37 -7.66
CA PHE A 285 -19.03 22.21 -6.23
C PHE A 285 -20.49 21.98 -5.87
N ARG A 286 -20.73 21.20 -4.81
CA ARG A 286 -22.07 21.03 -4.24
C ARG A 286 -22.39 22.20 -3.30
N LYS A 287 -23.61 22.74 -3.38
CA LYS A 287 -24.05 23.77 -2.42
C LYS A 287 -24.20 23.20 -1.02
N ILE A 288 -23.76 23.99 -0.05
CA ILE A 288 -23.90 23.69 1.37
C ILE A 288 -25.34 24.04 1.77
N SER A 289 -26.22 23.04 1.87
CA SER A 289 -27.63 23.23 2.27
C SER A 289 -27.93 22.57 3.61
N SER A 290 -28.71 23.27 4.45
CA SER A 290 -29.28 22.74 5.69
C SER A 290 -30.53 21.86 5.45
N ARG A 291 -31.17 21.94 4.27
CA ARG A 291 -32.42 21.22 3.93
C ARG A 291 -32.24 20.24 2.76
N ARG A 292 -32.59 18.97 2.99
CA ARG A 292 -32.37 17.77 2.14
C ARG A 292 -33.12 17.72 0.78
N ARG A 293 -33.33 18.81 0.04
CA ARG A 293 -34.24 18.73 -1.13
C ARG A 293 -33.79 19.27 -2.49
N GLN A 294 -32.51 19.57 -2.73
CA GLN A 294 -31.98 19.68 -4.10
C GLN A 294 -30.44 19.73 -4.07
N ASP A 295 -29.78 18.82 -4.79
CA ASP A 295 -28.33 18.85 -5.06
C ASP A 295 -28.01 19.97 -6.06
N LYS A 296 -28.16 21.23 -5.62
CA LYS A 296 -27.75 22.37 -6.45
C LYS A 296 -26.24 22.41 -6.56
N LEU A 297 -25.74 22.40 -7.78
CA LEU A 297 -24.33 22.57 -8.09
C LEU A 297 -24.05 24.04 -8.39
N TRP A 298 -22.82 24.45 -8.13
CA TRP A 298 -22.28 25.74 -8.51
C TRP A 298 -20.87 25.56 -9.04
N TYR A 299 -20.45 26.45 -9.92
CA TYR A 299 -19.14 26.38 -10.57
C TYR A 299 -18.27 27.54 -10.10
N CYS A 300 -16.98 27.29 -9.93
CA CYS A 300 -16.00 28.33 -9.62
C CYS A 300 -14.77 28.14 -10.51
N ARG A 301 -14.26 29.24 -11.08
CA ARG A 301 -13.03 29.26 -11.88
C ARG A 301 -12.27 30.57 -11.73
N LEU A 302 -10.98 30.52 -11.95
CA LEU A 302 -10.10 31.68 -12.02
C LEU A 302 -10.11 32.29 -13.43
N SER A 303 -10.04 33.62 -13.52
CA SER A 303 -9.85 34.31 -14.79
C SER A 303 -8.46 34.00 -15.37
N PRO A 304 -8.28 33.92 -16.70
CA PRO A 304 -6.99 33.58 -17.33
C PRO A 304 -5.82 34.52 -16.99
N ASN A 305 -6.10 35.72 -16.47
CA ASN A 305 -5.09 36.67 -15.99
C ASN A 305 -4.74 36.49 -14.49
N HIS A 306 -5.33 35.51 -13.82
CA HIS A 306 -5.16 35.17 -12.40
C HIS A 306 -5.58 36.27 -11.41
N LYS A 307 -6.51 37.15 -11.80
CA LYS A 307 -6.90 38.31 -10.98
C LYS A 307 -8.28 38.23 -10.36
N VAL A 308 -9.19 37.40 -10.88
CA VAL A 308 -10.59 37.36 -10.43
C VAL A 308 -11.07 35.91 -10.38
N LEU A 309 -11.66 35.49 -9.27
CA LEU A 309 -12.43 34.26 -9.18
C LEU A 309 -13.87 34.54 -9.60
N HIS A 310 -14.37 33.80 -10.58
CA HIS A 310 -15.72 33.85 -11.08
C HIS A 310 -16.49 32.63 -10.59
N TYR A 311 -17.69 32.84 -10.05
CA TYR A 311 -18.53 31.75 -9.61
C TYR A 311 -20.01 32.01 -9.80
N GLY A 312 -20.81 30.95 -9.76
CA GLY A 312 -22.24 31.03 -9.95
C GLY A 312 -22.93 29.68 -9.96
N ASP A 313 -24.25 29.71 -9.83
CA ASP A 313 -25.09 28.53 -9.91
C ASP A 313 -25.09 27.97 -11.33
N VAL A 314 -25.12 26.65 -11.46
CA VAL A 314 -25.21 25.98 -12.75
C VAL A 314 -26.39 25.03 -12.78
N GLU A 315 -26.97 24.86 -13.97
CA GLU A 315 -27.99 23.86 -14.23
C GLU A 315 -27.39 22.45 -14.27
N GLU A 316 -28.18 21.46 -13.86
CA GLU A 316 -27.78 20.06 -13.81
C GLU A 316 -27.41 19.55 -15.22
N GLY A 317 -26.21 19.00 -15.37
CA GLY A 317 -25.65 18.54 -16.65
C GLY A 317 -24.69 19.54 -17.34
N THR A 318 -24.50 20.74 -16.79
CA THR A 318 -23.51 21.70 -17.31
C THR A 318 -22.13 21.45 -16.70
N GLU A 319 -21.17 20.95 -17.48
CA GLU A 319 -19.81 20.65 -16.98
C GLU A 319 -18.87 21.86 -17.00
N ASN A 320 -18.89 22.66 -18.07
CA ASN A 320 -17.97 23.78 -18.28
C ASN A 320 -18.71 25.04 -18.73
N PRO A 321 -19.29 25.81 -17.81
CA PRO A 321 -19.98 27.05 -18.14
C PRO A 321 -19.00 28.11 -18.68
N PRO A 322 -19.44 28.95 -19.64
CA PRO A 322 -18.66 30.11 -20.08
C PRO A 322 -18.43 31.07 -18.90
N ILE A 323 -17.29 31.77 -18.88
CA ILE A 323 -16.93 32.64 -17.74
C ILE A 323 -17.93 33.80 -17.56
N GLU A 324 -18.60 34.21 -18.64
CA GLU A 324 -19.59 35.27 -18.68
C GLU A 324 -20.91 34.89 -17.98
N SER A 325 -21.24 33.59 -17.88
CA SER A 325 -22.45 33.15 -17.17
C SER A 325 -22.28 33.14 -15.65
N LEU A 326 -21.04 33.25 -15.16
CA LEU A 326 -20.70 33.29 -13.74
C LEU A 326 -20.77 34.74 -13.25
N GLN A 327 -21.89 35.07 -12.61
CA GLN A 327 -22.26 36.46 -12.27
C GLN A 327 -21.45 37.00 -11.09
N GLU A 328 -21.08 36.14 -10.14
CA GLU A 328 -20.39 36.53 -8.92
C GLU A 328 -18.88 36.55 -9.10
N LYS A 329 -18.22 37.54 -8.47
CA LYS A 329 -16.78 37.80 -8.66
C LYS A 329 -16.09 38.14 -7.35
N ILE A 330 -14.91 37.57 -7.15
CA ILE A 330 -14.01 37.92 -6.05
C ILE A 330 -12.66 38.30 -6.65
N PRO A 331 -12.23 39.56 -6.56
CA PRO A 331 -10.86 39.93 -6.91
C PRO A 331 -9.87 39.17 -6.03
N VAL A 332 -8.85 38.56 -6.63
CA VAL A 332 -7.83 37.78 -5.91
C VAL A 332 -7.08 38.67 -4.91
N ALA A 333 -6.90 39.94 -5.22
CA ALA A 333 -6.28 40.93 -4.33
C ALA A 333 -7.06 41.15 -3.02
N ASP A 334 -8.36 40.86 -3.00
CA ASP A 334 -9.22 41.07 -1.84
C ASP A 334 -9.28 39.84 -0.92
N ILE A 335 -8.65 38.72 -1.33
CA ILE A 335 -8.58 37.50 -0.53
C ILE A 335 -7.59 37.69 0.62
N LYS A 336 -8.08 37.55 1.85
CA LYS A 336 -7.30 37.69 3.08
C LYS A 336 -6.73 36.37 3.58
N ALA A 337 -7.54 35.31 3.55
CA ALA A 337 -7.15 34.03 4.10
C ALA A 337 -7.89 32.86 3.45
N LEU A 338 -7.23 31.71 3.47
CA LEU A 338 -7.78 30.40 3.17
C LEU A 338 -7.88 29.62 4.48
N LEU A 339 -9.08 29.17 4.85
CA LEU A 339 -9.34 28.27 5.97
C LEU A 339 -9.64 26.87 5.47
N THR A 340 -9.32 25.86 6.27
CA THR A 340 -9.58 24.45 5.94
C THR A 340 -10.17 23.71 7.14
N GLY A 341 -10.96 22.67 6.87
CA GLY A 341 -11.55 21.80 7.87
C GLY A 341 -12.36 22.53 8.93
N LYS A 342 -12.07 22.24 10.20
CA LYS A 342 -12.76 22.79 11.37
C LYS A 342 -12.73 24.32 11.48
N ASP A 343 -11.76 24.97 10.83
CA ASP A 343 -11.61 26.42 10.90
C ASP A 343 -12.60 27.13 9.98
N CYS A 344 -13.22 26.41 9.03
CA CYS A 344 -14.21 26.96 8.12
C CYS A 344 -15.49 27.38 8.86
N PRO A 345 -16.07 28.57 8.57
CA PRO A 345 -17.27 29.06 9.27
C PRO A 345 -18.45 28.09 9.19
N HIS A 346 -18.67 27.48 8.03
CA HIS A 346 -19.73 26.50 7.79
C HIS A 346 -19.56 25.16 8.54
N MET A 347 -18.43 24.95 9.22
CA MET A 347 -18.13 23.77 10.03
C MET A 347 -18.19 24.03 11.55
N LYS A 348 -18.33 25.29 11.99
CA LYS A 348 -18.20 25.69 13.41
C LYS A 348 -19.41 25.40 14.32
N GLU A 349 -20.56 24.92 13.81
CA GLU A 349 -21.81 24.88 14.60
C GLU A 349 -22.54 23.52 14.71
N LYS A 350 -21.83 22.40 14.92
CA LYS A 350 -22.49 21.16 15.42
C LYS A 350 -21.77 20.56 16.61
N SER A 351 -21.89 21.20 17.76
CA SER A 351 -21.37 20.75 19.06
C SER A 351 -22.13 19.56 19.68
N SER A 352 -23.06 18.91 18.98
CA SER A 352 -23.86 17.81 19.54
C SER A 352 -24.09 16.59 18.63
N GLY A 353 -23.53 16.56 17.41
CA GLY A 353 -23.66 15.42 16.49
C GLY A 353 -22.30 14.97 15.99
N LYS A 354 -22.11 13.66 15.80
CA LYS A 354 -20.95 13.09 15.08
C LYS A 354 -20.78 13.83 13.75
N GLN A 355 -19.84 14.77 13.68
CA GLN A 355 -19.51 15.46 12.44
C GLN A 355 -18.96 14.42 11.45
N ASN A 356 -19.40 14.47 10.19
CA ASN A 356 -18.88 13.57 9.18
C ASN A 356 -17.42 13.98 8.87
N LYS A 357 -16.47 13.16 9.34
CA LYS A 357 -15.03 13.42 9.23
C LYS A 357 -14.60 13.66 7.77
N GLU A 358 -15.19 12.92 6.85
CA GLU A 358 -14.96 13.06 5.40
C GLU A 358 -15.27 14.47 4.88
N VAL A 359 -16.39 15.05 5.31
CA VAL A 359 -16.78 16.39 4.86
C VAL A 359 -15.83 17.45 5.42
N LEU A 360 -15.39 17.30 6.67
CA LEU A 360 -14.39 18.19 7.26
C LEU A 360 -13.08 18.16 6.47
N ASP A 361 -12.61 16.98 6.09
CA ASP A 361 -11.34 16.81 5.38
C ASP A 361 -11.34 17.35 3.93
N LEU A 362 -12.53 17.70 3.41
CA LEU A 362 -12.79 18.29 2.08
C LEU A 362 -13.26 19.74 2.13
N SER A 363 -13.48 20.30 3.32
CA SER A 363 -14.02 21.66 3.49
C SER A 363 -12.92 22.71 3.49
N PHE A 364 -13.12 23.79 2.72
CA PHE A 364 -12.25 24.97 2.76
C PHE A 364 -13.07 26.25 2.57
N SER A 365 -12.52 27.40 2.92
CA SER A 365 -13.22 28.69 2.80
C SER A 365 -12.27 29.82 2.47
N ILE A 366 -12.70 30.69 1.57
CA ILE A 366 -11.97 31.91 1.17
C ILE A 366 -12.58 33.08 1.93
N LEU A 367 -11.78 33.80 2.72
CA LEU A 367 -12.20 35.04 3.37
C LEU A 367 -11.77 36.22 2.51
N TYR A 368 -12.70 37.13 2.23
CA TYR A 368 -12.45 38.29 1.38
C TYR A 368 -13.20 39.54 1.88
N ASP A 369 -12.57 40.71 1.65
CA ASP A 369 -13.01 42.08 1.98
C ASP A 369 -13.51 42.39 3.42
N VAL A 370 -13.83 43.67 3.71
CA VAL A 370 -13.80 44.34 5.04
C VAL A 370 -14.85 43.89 6.08
N GLU A 371 -15.93 43.21 5.69
CA GLU A 371 -17.02 42.76 6.61
C GLU A 371 -17.07 41.24 6.88
N GLU A 372 -15.92 40.53 6.80
CA GLU A 372 -15.82 39.08 7.08
C GLU A 372 -16.66 38.17 6.15
N TYR A 373 -16.88 38.57 4.90
CA TYR A 373 -17.49 37.68 3.91
C TYR A 373 -16.60 36.45 3.68
N ASN A 374 -17.25 35.29 3.58
CA ASN A 374 -16.61 34.02 3.35
C ASN A 374 -17.32 33.26 2.23
N LEU A 375 -16.54 32.77 1.26
CA LEU A 375 -17.01 31.82 0.27
C LEU A 375 -16.63 30.41 0.74
N ASN A 376 -17.66 29.60 1.00
CA ASN A 376 -17.51 28.27 1.60
C ASN A 376 -17.53 27.18 0.51
N PHE A 377 -16.61 26.23 0.61
CA PHE A 377 -16.44 25.15 -0.35
C PHE A 377 -16.46 23.79 0.35
N ILE A 378 -17.05 22.81 -0.31
CA ILE A 378 -16.84 21.39 -0.05
C ILE A 378 -16.33 20.78 -1.35
N ALA A 379 -15.06 20.39 -1.37
CA ALA A 379 -14.45 19.78 -2.55
C ALA A 379 -15.15 18.46 -2.92
N PRO A 380 -15.29 18.14 -4.23
CA PRO A 380 -15.90 16.88 -4.66
C PRO A 380 -15.01 15.66 -4.36
N SER A 381 -13.70 15.85 -4.22
CA SER A 381 -12.74 14.80 -3.91
C SER A 381 -11.53 15.36 -3.16
N LYS A 382 -10.72 14.48 -2.56
CA LYS A 382 -9.47 14.89 -1.90
C LYS A 382 -8.46 15.48 -2.89
N TYR A 383 -8.47 14.98 -4.13
CA TYR A 383 -7.65 15.51 -5.21
C TYR A 383 -7.99 16.97 -5.51
N GLU A 384 -9.28 17.26 -5.72
CA GLU A 384 -9.75 18.63 -5.98
C GLU A 384 -9.52 19.55 -4.78
N PHE A 385 -9.72 19.05 -3.56
CA PHE A 385 -9.35 19.79 -2.35
C PHE A 385 -7.89 20.24 -2.39
N CYS A 386 -6.95 19.32 -2.66
CA CYS A 386 -5.54 19.62 -2.70
C CYS A 386 -5.19 20.60 -3.83
N LEU A 387 -5.72 20.39 -5.04
CA LEU A 387 -5.53 21.30 -6.18
C LEU A 387 -5.98 22.73 -5.86
N TRP A 388 -7.19 22.88 -5.32
CA TRP A 388 -7.74 24.19 -4.98
C TRP A 388 -6.97 24.87 -3.87
N THR A 389 -6.69 24.16 -2.77
CA THR A 389 -5.94 24.76 -1.65
C THR A 389 -4.52 25.17 -2.05
N ASP A 390 -3.83 24.37 -2.87
CA ASP A 390 -2.49 24.69 -3.34
C ASP A 390 -2.52 25.84 -4.35
N GLY A 391 -3.43 25.83 -5.32
CA GLY A 391 -3.59 26.93 -6.28
C GLY A 391 -3.94 28.26 -5.59
N LEU A 392 -4.83 28.24 -4.60
CA LEU A 392 -5.16 29.42 -3.80
C LEU A 392 -3.96 29.89 -2.96
N ASN A 393 -3.18 28.97 -2.39
CA ASN A 393 -1.93 29.33 -1.72
C ASN A 393 -0.95 30.00 -2.68
N VAL A 394 -0.82 29.50 -3.92
CA VAL A 394 0.02 30.13 -4.96
C VAL A 394 -0.44 31.56 -5.27
N LEU A 395 -1.75 31.78 -5.45
CA LEU A 395 -2.30 33.12 -5.66
C LEU A 395 -2.04 34.07 -4.48
N LEU A 396 -1.98 33.54 -3.26
CA LEU A 396 -1.68 34.28 -2.04
C LEU A 396 -0.17 34.42 -1.76
N GLY A 397 0.71 33.96 -2.67
CA GLY A 397 2.15 33.97 -2.48
C GLY A 397 2.66 33.05 -1.36
N ARG A 398 1.86 32.04 -1.00
CA ARG A 398 2.18 31.02 0.02
C ARG A 398 2.68 29.74 -0.64
N GLU A 399 3.36 28.91 0.13
CA GLU A 399 3.81 27.60 -0.33
C GLU A 399 2.63 26.62 -0.48
N MET A 400 2.73 25.73 -1.46
CA MET A 400 1.83 24.60 -1.63
C MET A 400 2.15 23.55 -0.57
N THR A 401 1.14 23.07 0.16
CA THR A 401 1.36 22.24 1.37
C THR A 401 0.79 20.84 1.25
N SER A 402 0.01 20.55 0.20
CA SER A 402 -0.65 19.26 0.05
C SER A 402 0.33 18.09 -0.13
N GLU A 403 -0.10 16.90 0.27
CA GLU A 403 0.63 15.66 0.01
C GLU A 403 0.76 15.36 -1.49
N TYR A 404 -0.21 15.80 -2.31
CA TYR A 404 -0.17 15.65 -3.76
C TYR A 404 0.97 16.46 -4.37
N THR A 405 1.16 17.71 -3.96
CA THR A 405 2.29 18.53 -4.44
C THR A 405 3.62 17.90 -4.07
N LYS A 406 3.76 17.38 -2.84
CA LYS A 406 4.99 16.67 -2.43
C LYS A 406 5.23 15.43 -3.28
N SER A 407 4.20 14.62 -3.50
CA SER A 407 4.29 13.42 -4.32
C SER A 407 4.61 13.73 -5.79
N GLU A 408 3.98 14.74 -6.39
CA GLU A 408 4.25 15.16 -7.77
C GLU A 408 5.67 15.70 -7.91
N LEU A 409 6.12 16.52 -6.96
CA LEU A 409 7.49 17.03 -6.93
C LEU A 409 8.50 15.88 -6.86
N ASP A 410 8.27 14.88 -6.01
CA ASP A 410 9.15 13.72 -5.89
C ASP A 410 9.19 12.88 -7.18
N ILE A 411 8.06 12.72 -7.86
CA ILE A 411 7.97 12.02 -9.15
C ILE A 411 8.76 12.78 -10.21
N LEU A 412 8.52 14.09 -10.35
CA LEU A 412 9.20 14.94 -11.32
C LEU A 412 10.70 15.00 -11.05
N LEU A 413 11.12 15.17 -9.79
CA LEU A 413 12.53 15.14 -9.41
C LEU A 413 13.17 13.80 -9.72
N SER A 414 12.50 12.68 -9.42
CA SER A 414 13.04 11.35 -9.72
C SER A 414 13.21 11.14 -11.21
N MET A 415 12.23 11.57 -12.02
CA MET A 415 12.29 11.46 -13.47
C MET A 415 13.39 12.35 -14.06
N GLU A 416 13.44 13.63 -13.66
CA GLU A 416 14.42 14.59 -14.17
C GLU A 416 15.85 14.16 -13.81
N ILE A 417 16.09 13.73 -12.56
CA ILE A 417 17.39 13.20 -12.15
C ILE A 417 17.77 11.98 -12.98
N LYS A 418 16.84 11.04 -13.19
CA LYS A 418 17.12 9.87 -14.04
C LYS A 418 17.49 10.29 -15.46
N LEU A 419 16.79 11.25 -16.06
CA LEU A 419 17.12 11.78 -17.38
C LEU A 419 18.53 12.39 -17.43
N ARG A 420 18.93 13.17 -16.42
CA ARG A 420 20.27 13.75 -16.33
C ARG A 420 21.38 12.72 -16.11
N LEU A 421 21.04 11.57 -15.53
CA LEU A 421 21.98 10.48 -15.26
C LEU A 421 22.05 9.44 -16.38
N LEU A 422 21.22 9.53 -17.43
CA LEU A 422 21.25 8.59 -18.55
C LEU A 422 22.62 8.51 -19.22
N ASP A 423 23.27 9.66 -19.45
CA ASP A 423 24.61 9.71 -20.06
C ASP A 423 25.72 9.18 -19.15
N LEU A 424 25.42 8.97 -17.87
CA LEU A 424 26.32 8.46 -16.84
C LEU A 424 25.98 7.03 -16.41
N GLU A 425 25.14 6.32 -17.17
CA GLU A 425 24.72 4.97 -16.83
C GLU A 425 25.95 4.02 -16.78
N ASN A 426 26.11 3.31 -15.66
CA ASN A 426 27.28 2.46 -15.35
C ASN A 426 28.62 3.20 -15.16
N ILE A 427 28.61 4.53 -15.08
CA ILE A 427 29.80 5.33 -14.73
C ILE A 427 29.78 5.59 -13.21
N PRO A 428 30.86 5.27 -12.48
CA PRO A 428 30.91 5.53 -11.04
C PRO A 428 30.86 7.03 -10.76
N ILE A 429 29.89 7.44 -9.93
CA ILE A 429 29.76 8.83 -9.48
C ILE A 429 30.84 9.08 -8.41
N PRO A 430 31.75 10.05 -8.60
CA PRO A 430 32.79 10.32 -7.62
C PRO A 430 32.21 11.01 -6.37
N ASP A 431 32.67 10.60 -5.18
CA ASP A 431 32.27 11.22 -3.91
C ASP A 431 32.74 12.67 -3.79
N THR A 432 33.88 13.00 -4.41
CA THR A 432 34.45 14.35 -4.44
C THR A 432 34.58 14.84 -5.88
N PRO A 433 34.20 16.10 -6.17
CA PRO A 433 34.39 16.68 -7.49
C PRO A 433 35.86 16.61 -7.91
N PRO A 434 36.18 16.03 -9.08
CA PRO A 434 37.55 16.03 -9.59
C PRO A 434 38.09 17.46 -9.69
N PRO A 435 39.38 17.68 -9.37
CA PRO A 435 39.96 19.01 -9.40
C PRO A 435 39.92 19.59 -10.82
N VAL A 436 39.35 20.78 -10.97
CA VAL A 436 39.37 21.51 -12.23
C VAL A 436 40.82 21.95 -12.51
N PRO A 437 41.44 21.54 -13.62
CA PRO A 437 42.80 21.93 -13.94
C PRO A 437 42.89 23.45 -14.13
N LYS A 438 44.11 24.01 -13.93
CA LYS A 438 44.33 25.44 -14.20
C LYS A 438 43.98 25.76 -15.65
N PRO A 439 43.42 26.95 -15.93
CA PRO A 439 43.19 27.39 -17.30
C PRO A 439 44.49 27.27 -18.13
N PRO A 440 44.39 26.92 -19.42
CA PRO A 440 45.54 26.91 -20.32
C PRO A 440 46.28 28.25 -20.29
N SER A 441 47.60 28.22 -20.51
CA SER A 441 48.44 29.43 -20.50
C SER A 441 48.16 30.40 -21.65
N ASN A 442 47.39 29.96 -22.65
CA ASN A 442 47.02 30.72 -23.84
C ASN A 442 45.65 30.26 -24.36
N TYR A 443 45.06 31.06 -25.26
CA TYR A 443 43.79 30.77 -25.92
C TYR A 443 43.98 30.30 -27.37
N ASN A 444 45.12 29.68 -27.70
CA ASN A 444 45.34 29.10 -29.02
C ASN A 444 44.63 27.73 -29.05
N PHE A 445 43.35 27.75 -29.39
CA PHE A 445 42.53 26.54 -29.42
C PHE A 445 43.05 25.55 -30.48
N CYS A 446 42.97 24.25 -30.19
CA CYS A 446 43.40 23.20 -31.13
C CYS A 446 42.47 23.07 -32.34
N TYR A 447 41.26 23.61 -32.26
CA TYR A 447 40.23 23.55 -33.30
C TYR A 447 39.65 24.94 -33.53
N ASP A 448 39.52 25.33 -34.78
CA ASP A 448 38.80 26.55 -35.17
C ASP A 448 37.30 26.25 -35.25
N PHE A 449 36.53 26.79 -34.31
CA PHE A 449 35.07 26.81 -34.40
C PHE A 449 34.64 27.96 -35.31
N SER A 450 34.85 27.82 -36.63
CA SER A 450 34.27 28.77 -37.59
C SER A 450 32.76 28.57 -37.65
N HIS A 451 31.98 29.65 -37.52
CA HIS A 451 30.50 29.70 -37.56
C HIS A 451 29.88 29.33 -38.92
N ALA A 452 30.37 28.29 -39.61
CA ALA A 452 29.90 27.89 -40.93
C ALA A 452 28.89 26.72 -40.91
N GLU A 453 28.59 26.12 -39.76
CA GLU A 453 27.59 25.05 -39.65
C GLU A 453 26.73 25.25 -38.39
N GLN A 454 25.66 26.03 -38.55
CA GLN A 454 24.46 25.99 -37.71
C GLN A 454 23.25 25.71 -38.60
#